data_AF-A0A2V8TXX7-F1
#
_entry.id   AF-A0A2V8TXX7-F1
#
_cell.length_a   1.000
_cell.length_b   1.000
_cell.length_c   1.000
_cell.angle_alpha   90.00
_cell.angle_beta   90.00
_cell.angle_gamma   90.00
#
_symmetry.space_group_name_H-M   'P 1'
#
loop_
_entity.id
_entity.type
_entity.pdbx_description
1 polymer ?
#
loop_
_entity_poly.entity_id
_entity_poly.type
_entity_poly.pdbx_seq_one_letter_code
_entity_poly.pdbx_strand_id
1 'polypeptide(L)'
;MRRAGATVRYVQLDVRDGEAVARLLDGLYLEYGRIDGVIHGAGVIEDRRVEDKTTESFDRVYGTKVDGALALVRGLRPEELKFFVLFCSVAGRFGNAGQCDYAAANETLDALALQLDRVWPGRVVSINWGPWNTGMASAGIQERFAARGVQLVPPGGGRPA
;
A
#
# COMPACT_ATOMS: atom_id res chain seq x y z
N MET A 1 12.16 -11.42 -11.60
CA MET A 1 10.90 -11.91 -12.21
C MET A 1 11.10 -12.39 -13.64
N ARG A 2 11.50 -11.54 -14.61
CA ARG A 2 11.79 -12.02 -15.98
C ARG A 2 12.83 -13.14 -16.05
N ARG A 3 13.94 -13.01 -15.31
CA ARG A 3 14.96 -14.07 -15.17
C ARG A 3 14.44 -15.39 -14.58
N ALA A 4 13.28 -15.37 -13.91
CA ALA A 4 12.62 -16.54 -13.34
C ALA A 4 11.49 -17.06 -14.26
N GLY A 5 11.40 -16.60 -15.52
CA GLY A 5 10.41 -17.05 -16.50
C GLY A 5 9.08 -16.29 -16.50
N ALA A 6 8.91 -15.29 -15.63
CA ALA A 6 7.66 -14.51 -15.59
C ALA A 6 7.59 -13.44 -16.69
N THR A 7 6.43 -13.29 -17.33
CA THR A 7 6.10 -12.12 -18.14
C THR A 7 5.86 -10.92 -17.22
N VAL A 8 6.54 -9.80 -17.48
CA VAL A 8 6.46 -8.60 -16.63
C VAL A 8 6.23 -7.37 -17.50
N ARG A 9 5.16 -6.63 -17.20
CA ARG A 9 4.81 -5.34 -17.82
C ARG A 9 4.87 -4.23 -16.79
N TYR A 10 5.48 -3.11 -17.16
CA TYR A 10 5.41 -1.86 -16.40
C TYR A 10 4.40 -0.94 -17.08
N VAL A 11 3.53 -0.32 -16.29
CA VAL A 11 2.58 0.70 -16.74
C VAL A 11 2.76 1.92 -15.84
N GLN A 12 2.98 3.07 -16.45
CA GLN A 12 3.05 4.34 -15.73
C GLN A 12 1.64 4.91 -15.60
N LEU A 13 1.18 5.13 -14.38
CA LEU A 13 -0.09 5.79 -14.05
C LEU A 13 -0.03 6.39 -12.66
N ASP A 14 -0.82 7.44 -12.42
CA ASP A 14 -1.10 7.90 -11.06
C ASP A 14 -2.23 7.04 -10.48
N VAL A 15 -1.97 6.35 -9.37
CA VAL A 15 -2.96 5.46 -8.74
C VAL A 15 -4.17 6.23 -8.21
N ARG A 16 -4.01 7.54 -7.97
CA ARG A 16 -5.08 8.43 -7.53
C ARG A 16 -6.04 8.81 -8.66
N ASP A 17 -5.61 8.66 -9.91
CA ASP A 17 -6.48 8.84 -11.07
C ASP A 17 -7.35 7.59 -11.25
N GLY A 18 -8.56 7.65 -10.66
CA GLY A 18 -9.51 6.55 -10.69
C GLY A 18 -9.91 6.12 -12.10
N GLU A 19 -9.96 7.05 -13.06
CA GLU A 19 -10.27 6.68 -14.45
C GLU A 19 -9.11 5.98 -15.13
N ALA A 20 -7.87 6.43 -14.89
CA ALA A 20 -6.69 5.76 -15.43
C ALA A 20 -6.55 4.34 -14.85
N VAL A 21 -6.83 4.16 -13.56
CA VAL A 21 -6.88 2.84 -12.92
C VAL A 21 -7.97 1.96 -13.54
N ALA A 22 -9.19 2.50 -13.72
CA ALA A 22 -10.28 1.76 -14.35
C ALA A 22 -9.92 1.29 -15.77
N ARG A 23 -9.39 2.19 -16.61
CA ARG A 23 -8.94 1.85 -17.98
C ARG A 23 -7.86 0.77 -17.98
N LEU A 24 -6.92 0.80 -17.04
CA LEU A 24 -5.91 -0.26 -16.91
C LEU A 24 -6.57 -1.60 -16.58
N LEU A 25 -7.46 -1.62 -15.59
CA LEU A 25 -8.13 -2.85 -15.15
C LEU A 25 -8.99 -3.44 -16.28
N ASP A 26 -9.77 -2.62 -16.97
CA ASP A 26 -10.56 -3.05 -18.13
C ASP A 26 -9.68 -3.66 -19.23
N GLY A 27 -8.55 -3.03 -19.53
CA GLY A 27 -7.57 -3.57 -20.48
C GLY A 27 -6.98 -4.91 -20.03
N LEU A 28 -6.68 -5.06 -18.74
CA LEU A 28 -6.18 -6.33 -18.18
C LEU A 28 -7.23 -7.44 -18.25
N TYR A 29 -8.50 -7.15 -17.95
CA TYR A 29 -9.58 -8.13 -18.08
C TYR A 29 -9.84 -8.49 -19.55
N LEU A 30 -9.77 -7.53 -20.47
CA LEU A 30 -9.92 -7.81 -21.89
C LEU A 30 -8.80 -8.71 -22.44
N GLU A 31 -7.56 -8.47 -21.99
CA GLU A 31 -6.38 -9.20 -22.47
C GLU A 31 -6.24 -10.60 -21.83
N TYR A 32 -6.52 -10.72 -20.52
CA TYR A 32 -6.23 -11.94 -19.76
C TYR A 32 -7.47 -12.65 -19.20
N GLY A 33 -8.65 -12.05 -19.31
CA GLY A 33 -9.92 -12.57 -18.81
C GLY A 33 -10.12 -12.43 -17.30
N ARG A 34 -9.05 -12.35 -16.50
CA ARG A 34 -9.12 -12.30 -15.02
C ARG A 34 -7.90 -11.63 -14.39
N ILE A 35 -8.02 -11.25 -13.12
CA ILE A 35 -6.92 -10.85 -12.24
C ILE A 35 -6.93 -11.77 -11.02
N ASP A 36 -5.86 -12.55 -10.80
CA ASP A 36 -5.78 -13.49 -9.68
C ASP A 36 -5.47 -12.83 -8.33
N GLY A 37 -4.74 -11.72 -8.33
CA GLY A 37 -4.32 -11.08 -7.09
C GLY A 37 -3.81 -9.66 -7.31
N VAL A 38 -4.05 -8.81 -6.32
CA VAL A 38 -3.59 -7.41 -6.33
C VAL A 38 -2.84 -7.11 -5.05
N ILE A 39 -1.73 -6.39 -5.18
CA ILE A 39 -0.96 -5.85 -4.06
C ILE A 39 -0.93 -4.34 -4.23
N HIS A 40 -1.57 -3.61 -3.33
CA HIS A 40 -1.49 -2.16 -3.26
C HIS A 40 -0.30 -1.75 -2.40
N GLY A 41 0.83 -1.50 -3.07
CA GLY A 41 2.08 -1.05 -2.47
C GLY A 41 2.33 0.45 -2.59
N ALA A 42 1.40 1.23 -3.15
CA ALA A 42 1.60 2.64 -3.39
C ALA A 42 1.64 3.42 -2.06
N GLY A 43 2.49 4.44 -2.01
CA GLY A 43 2.64 5.29 -0.85
C GLY A 43 3.81 6.24 -1.01
N VAL A 44 3.69 7.39 -0.36
CA VAL A 44 4.75 8.37 -0.18
C VAL A 44 4.78 8.78 1.30
N ILE A 45 5.88 9.38 1.73
CA ILE A 45 6.02 9.97 3.07
C ILE A 45 6.48 11.41 2.93
N GLU A 46 5.93 12.30 3.75
CA GLU A 46 6.33 13.70 3.82
C GLU A 46 6.35 14.14 5.30
N ASP A 47 7.30 13.59 6.06
CA ASP A 47 7.35 13.76 7.51
C ASP A 47 7.39 15.25 7.93
N ARG A 48 6.37 15.69 8.66
CA ARG A 48 6.27 17.03 9.27
C ARG A 48 5.47 16.95 10.56
N ARG A 49 5.81 17.80 11.53
CA ARG A 49 4.97 17.94 12.72
C ARG A 49 3.60 18.47 12.32
N VAL A 50 2.58 18.20 13.15
CA VAL A 50 1.20 18.58 12.83
C VAL A 50 1.07 20.09 12.65
N GLU A 51 1.79 20.89 13.45
CA GLU A 51 1.81 22.36 13.33
C GLU A 51 2.41 22.87 12.01
N ASP A 52 3.26 22.08 11.36
CA ASP A 52 3.97 22.44 10.12
C ASP A 52 3.40 21.70 8.88
N LYS A 53 2.35 20.90 9.07
CA LYS A 53 1.80 20.03 8.03
C LYS A 53 0.79 20.81 7.17
N THR A 54 1.11 21.00 5.90
CA THR A 54 0.15 21.61 4.95
C THR A 54 -0.88 20.59 4.49
N THR A 55 -2.07 21.07 4.13
CA THR A 55 -3.17 20.25 3.61
C THR A 55 -2.75 19.53 2.34
N GLU A 56 -2.03 20.19 1.44
CA GLU A 56 -1.58 19.59 0.18
C GLU A 56 -0.58 18.44 0.42
N SER A 57 0.27 18.57 1.44
CA SER A 57 1.19 17.50 1.86
C SER A 57 0.42 16.32 2.44
N PHE A 58 -0.58 16.60 3.29
CA PHE A 58 -1.47 15.60 3.84
C PHE A 58 -2.21 14.84 2.72
N ASP A 59 -2.83 15.56 1.80
CA ASP A 59 -3.63 15.00 0.70
C ASP A 59 -2.78 14.14 -0.23
N ARG A 60 -1.52 14.52 -0.50
CA ARG A 60 -0.60 13.69 -1.28
C ARG A 60 -0.32 12.35 -0.60
N VAL A 61 0.04 12.36 0.68
CA VAL A 61 0.38 11.14 1.43
C VAL A 61 -0.86 10.26 1.61
N TYR A 62 -1.96 10.86 2.08
CA TYR A 62 -3.21 10.15 2.33
C TYR A 62 -3.82 9.62 1.03
N GLY A 63 -4.00 10.48 0.04
CA GLY A 63 -4.64 10.12 -1.23
C GLY A 63 -3.89 9.06 -2.01
N THR A 64 -2.54 9.08 -2.01
CA THR A 64 -1.74 8.04 -2.69
C THR A 64 -2.08 6.63 -2.19
N LYS A 65 -2.37 6.49 -0.89
CA LYS A 65 -2.78 5.23 -0.27
C LYS A 65 -4.28 5.00 -0.40
N VAL A 66 -5.07 5.90 0.16
CA VAL A 66 -6.50 5.68 0.36
C VAL A 66 -7.26 5.84 -0.95
N ASP A 67 -7.10 6.95 -1.66
CA ASP A 67 -7.77 7.13 -2.95
C ASP A 67 -7.29 6.10 -3.97
N GLY A 68 -5.99 5.76 -3.93
CA GLY A 68 -5.43 4.70 -4.75
C GLY A 68 -6.03 3.31 -4.47
N ALA A 69 -6.23 2.96 -3.20
CA ALA A 69 -6.90 1.72 -2.84
C ALA A 69 -8.38 1.73 -3.24
N LEU A 70 -9.09 2.84 -3.02
CA LEU A 70 -10.49 2.98 -3.41
C LEU A 70 -10.69 2.92 -4.93
N ALA A 71 -9.76 3.49 -5.71
CA ALA A 71 -9.76 3.37 -7.17
C ALA A 71 -9.66 1.91 -7.62
N LEU A 72 -8.78 1.11 -6.99
CA LEU A 72 -8.68 -0.32 -7.25
C LEU A 72 -9.98 -1.05 -6.86
N VAL A 73 -10.49 -0.81 -5.65
CA VAL A 73 -11.72 -1.46 -5.14
C VAL A 73 -12.91 -1.26 -6.08
N ARG A 74 -13.04 -0.07 -6.69
CA ARG A 74 -14.12 0.23 -7.64
C ARG A 74 -14.04 -0.55 -8.96
N GLY A 75 -12.83 -0.87 -9.42
CA GLY A 75 -12.62 -1.54 -10.71
C GLY A 75 -12.32 -3.04 -10.62
N LEU A 76 -12.10 -3.58 -9.41
CA LEU A 76 -11.82 -5.00 -9.22
C LEU A 76 -13.10 -5.83 -9.26
N ARG A 77 -12.98 -7.06 -9.79
CA ARG A 77 -14.00 -8.11 -9.82
C ARG A 77 -13.71 -9.10 -8.70
N PRO A 78 -14.22 -8.86 -7.47
CA PRO A 78 -13.80 -9.62 -6.28
C PRO A 78 -14.08 -11.12 -6.36
N GLU A 79 -15.06 -11.54 -7.16
CA GLU A 79 -15.44 -12.93 -7.40
C GLU A 79 -14.36 -13.76 -8.11
N GLU A 80 -13.46 -13.13 -8.86
CA GLU A 80 -12.37 -13.81 -9.57
C GLU A 80 -11.02 -13.74 -8.83
N LEU A 81 -10.96 -12.90 -7.79
CA LEU A 81 -9.74 -12.55 -7.08
C LEU A 81 -9.45 -13.56 -5.98
N LYS A 82 -8.23 -14.10 -5.95
CA LYS A 82 -7.77 -14.98 -4.86
C LYS A 82 -7.34 -14.17 -3.64
N PHE A 83 -6.71 -13.01 -3.87
CA PHE A 83 -6.29 -12.13 -2.78
C PHE A 83 -6.21 -10.64 -3.17
N PHE A 84 -6.46 -9.77 -2.19
CA PHE A 84 -6.15 -8.35 -2.24
C PHE A 84 -5.30 -7.99 -1.01
N VAL A 85 -4.08 -7.52 -1.24
CA VAL A 85 -3.14 -7.20 -0.16
C VAL A 85 -2.88 -5.71 -0.12
N LEU A 86 -3.09 -5.10 1.04
CA LEU A 86 -2.83 -3.69 1.33
C LEU A 86 -1.53 -3.58 2.13
N PHE A 87 -0.52 -2.90 1.59
CA PHE A 87 0.71 -2.65 2.33
C PHE A 87 0.50 -1.47 3.27
N CYS A 88 0.28 -1.80 4.54
CA CYS A 88 0.15 -0.86 5.64
C CYS A 88 1.49 -0.70 6.38
N SER A 89 1.46 -0.02 7.52
CA SER A 89 2.63 0.25 8.35
C SER A 89 2.25 0.22 9.82
N VAL A 90 3.19 -0.24 10.66
CA VAL A 90 3.10 -0.11 12.13
C VAL A 90 2.84 1.34 12.58
N ALA A 91 3.17 2.34 11.76
CA ALA A 91 2.85 3.73 12.01
C ALA A 91 1.34 4.00 12.08
N GLY A 92 0.48 3.24 11.37
CA GLY A 92 -0.97 3.35 11.49
C GLY A 92 -1.46 2.97 12.90
N ARG A 93 -0.93 1.86 13.43
CA ARG A 93 -1.39 1.31 14.70
C ARG A 93 -0.81 1.99 15.94
N PHE A 94 0.46 2.42 15.86
CA PHE A 94 1.22 2.96 17.00
C PHE A 94 1.56 4.44 16.87
N GLY A 95 1.27 5.05 15.72
CA GLY A 95 1.71 6.39 15.40
C GLY A 95 3.22 6.47 15.14
N ASN A 96 3.64 7.58 14.53
CA ASN A 96 5.04 7.96 14.48
C ASN A 96 5.16 9.49 14.42
N ALA A 97 6.20 10.03 15.05
CA ALA A 97 6.40 11.47 15.11
C ALA A 97 6.67 12.03 13.70
N GLY A 98 5.81 12.95 13.27
CA GLY A 98 5.87 13.57 11.96
C GLY A 98 5.00 12.89 10.89
N GLN A 99 4.25 11.84 11.25
CA GLN A 99 3.55 10.97 10.28
C GLN A 99 2.04 10.90 10.56
N CYS A 100 1.40 12.02 10.90
CA CYS A 100 -0.04 12.02 11.22
C CYS A 100 -0.91 11.56 10.05
N ASP A 101 -0.60 12.02 8.84
CA ASP A 101 -1.24 11.67 7.57
C ASP A 101 -0.95 10.23 7.15
N TYR A 102 0.30 9.80 7.24
CA TYR A 102 0.70 8.45 6.92
C TYR A 102 0.08 7.45 7.90
N ALA A 103 0.06 7.76 9.20
CA ALA A 103 -0.61 6.94 10.20
C ALA A 103 -2.11 6.83 9.89
N ALA A 104 -2.78 7.96 9.67
CA ALA A 104 -4.20 7.99 9.30
C ALA A 104 -4.47 7.14 8.05
N ALA A 105 -3.67 7.31 6.99
CA ALA A 105 -3.83 6.57 5.75
C ALA A 105 -3.68 5.05 5.91
N ASN A 106 -2.68 4.59 6.68
CA ASN A 106 -2.49 3.14 6.90
C ASN A 106 -3.60 2.56 7.78
N GLU A 107 -4.07 3.26 8.81
CA GLU A 107 -5.19 2.80 9.64
C GLU A 107 -6.50 2.76 8.82
N THR A 108 -6.72 3.71 7.92
CA THR A 108 -7.85 3.65 6.97
C THR A 108 -7.77 2.41 6.08
N LEU A 109 -6.58 2.05 5.59
CA LEU A 109 -6.40 0.82 4.82
C LEU A 109 -6.63 -0.44 5.66
N ASP A 110 -6.24 -0.45 6.94
CA ASP A 110 -6.55 -1.55 7.86
C ASP A 110 -8.06 -1.73 8.03
N ALA A 111 -8.79 -0.63 8.26
CA ALA A 111 -10.25 -0.64 8.35
C ALA A 111 -10.91 -1.11 7.03
N LEU A 112 -10.41 -0.64 5.88
CA LEU A 112 -10.88 -1.07 4.56
C LEU A 112 -10.66 -2.58 4.36
N ALA A 113 -9.48 -3.10 4.71
CA ALA A 113 -9.16 -4.52 4.59
C ALA A 113 -10.17 -5.37 5.38
N LEU A 114 -10.42 -4.99 6.64
CA LEU A 114 -11.38 -5.66 7.51
C LEU A 114 -12.80 -5.64 6.96
N GLN A 115 -13.22 -4.54 6.33
CA GLN A 115 -14.53 -4.45 5.71
C GLN A 115 -14.64 -5.34 4.48
N LEU A 116 -13.64 -5.30 3.59
CA LEU A 116 -13.65 -6.06 2.35
C LEU A 116 -13.52 -7.58 2.58
N ASP A 117 -12.69 -8.03 3.53
CA ASP A 117 -12.53 -9.46 3.84
C ASP A 117 -13.83 -10.13 4.31
N ARG A 118 -14.78 -9.33 4.85
CA ARG A 118 -16.10 -9.83 5.25
C ARG A 118 -17.05 -10.09 4.09
N VAL A 119 -16.85 -9.40 2.96
CA VAL A 119 -17.81 -9.37 1.84
C VAL A 119 -17.24 -9.93 0.54
N TRP A 120 -15.92 -9.98 0.40
CA TRP A 120 -15.25 -10.54 -0.76
C TRP A 120 -14.96 -12.04 -0.54
N PRO A 121 -15.09 -12.88 -1.57
CA PRO A 121 -14.85 -14.31 -1.45
C PRO A 121 -13.35 -14.65 -1.37
N GLY A 122 -12.50 -13.82 -1.99
CA GLY A 122 -11.05 -13.89 -1.88
C GLY A 122 -10.51 -13.30 -0.57
N ARG A 123 -9.26 -13.61 -0.23
CA ARG A 123 -8.64 -13.12 1.01
C ARG A 123 -8.27 -11.64 0.89
N VAL A 124 -8.72 -10.81 1.82
CA VAL A 124 -8.26 -9.41 1.90
C VAL A 124 -7.42 -9.23 3.15
N VAL A 125 -6.17 -8.79 2.98
CA VAL A 125 -5.20 -8.71 4.07
C VAL A 125 -4.50 -7.36 4.04
N SER A 126 -4.45 -6.69 5.19
CA SER A 126 -3.49 -5.61 5.41
C SER A 126 -2.27 -6.12 6.16
N ILE A 127 -1.09 -5.63 5.78
CA ILE A 127 0.16 -6.00 6.45
C ILE A 127 0.78 -4.73 7.03
N ASN A 128 0.83 -4.65 8.36
CA ASN A 128 1.47 -3.56 9.08
C ASN A 128 2.98 -3.76 9.13
N TRP A 129 3.67 -3.35 8.07
CA TRP A 129 5.12 -3.49 7.96
C TRP A 129 5.86 -2.59 8.97
N GLY A 130 6.89 -3.16 9.59
CA GLY A 130 7.95 -2.40 10.25
C GLY A 130 8.86 -1.68 9.24
N PRO A 131 9.82 -0.87 9.70
CA PRO A 131 10.75 -0.18 8.82
C PRO A 131 11.62 -1.19 8.05
N TRP A 132 11.72 -1.00 6.74
CA TRP A 132 12.67 -1.73 5.90
C TRP A 132 14.00 -1.00 5.91
N ASN A 133 15.12 -1.73 5.82
CA ASN A 133 16.45 -1.11 5.68
C ASN A 133 16.71 -0.55 4.26
N THR A 134 15.68 -0.54 3.40
CA THR A 134 15.67 -0.03 2.03
C THR A 134 14.32 0.65 1.75
N GLY A 135 14.25 1.45 0.68
CA GLY A 135 13.01 2.08 0.25
C GLY A 135 12.67 3.35 1.03
N MET A 136 11.43 3.48 1.48
CA MET A 136 10.88 4.73 1.99
C MET A 136 11.42 5.14 3.38
N ALA A 137 11.86 4.19 4.21
CA ALA A 137 12.33 4.53 5.55
C ALA A 137 13.68 5.26 5.47
N SER A 138 13.68 6.56 5.79
CA SER A 138 14.91 7.35 5.90
C SER A 138 15.82 6.84 7.03
N ALA A 139 17.11 7.17 6.98
CA ALA A 139 18.07 6.79 8.03
C ALA A 139 17.57 7.23 9.43
N GLY A 140 17.02 8.44 9.55
CA GLY A 140 16.47 8.93 10.82
C GLY A 140 15.19 8.20 11.26
N ILE A 141 14.39 7.62 10.35
CA ILE A 141 13.29 6.72 10.72
C ILE A 141 13.87 5.39 11.22
N GLN A 142 14.83 4.82 10.48
CA GLN A 142 15.45 3.54 10.83
C GLN A 142 16.11 3.60 12.22
N GLU A 143 16.88 4.65 12.52
CA GLU A 143 17.51 4.87 13.82
C GLU A 143 16.48 4.98 14.96
N ARG A 144 15.39 5.72 14.75
CA ARG A 144 14.31 5.87 15.75
C ARG A 144 13.65 4.54 16.09
N PHE A 145 13.41 3.70 15.08
CA PHE A 145 12.83 2.38 15.31
C PHE A 145 13.85 1.40 15.94
N ALA A 146 15.10 1.43 15.50
CA ALA A 146 16.17 0.63 16.09
C ALA A 146 16.39 0.97 17.58
N ALA A 147 16.35 2.27 17.93
CA ALA A 147 16.43 2.74 19.31
C ALA A 147 15.26 2.24 20.21
N ARG A 148 14.14 1.83 19.61
CA ARG A 148 12.99 1.21 20.28
C ARG A 148 13.03 -0.32 20.26
N GLY A 149 14.14 -0.92 19.82
CA GLY A 149 14.30 -2.37 19.71
C GLY A 149 13.57 -3.01 18.53
N VAL A 150 13.07 -2.22 17.57
CA VAL A 150 12.40 -2.74 16.37
C VAL A 150 13.46 -3.06 15.31
N GLN A 151 13.56 -4.34 14.95
CA GLN A 151 14.47 -4.79 13.90
C GLN A 151 14.01 -4.30 12.53
N LEU A 152 14.97 -3.83 11.73
CA LEU A 152 14.71 -3.44 10.35
C LEU A 152 14.51 -4.68 9.48
N VAL A 153 13.51 -4.64 8.59
CA VAL A 153 13.27 -5.73 7.64
C VAL A 153 14.34 -5.66 6.54
N PRO A 154 15.17 -6.72 6.35
CA PRO A 154 16.16 -6.75 5.29
C PRO A 154 15.52 -7.04 3.92
N PRO A 155 16.21 -6.79 2.79
CA PRO A 155 15.72 -7.17 1.47
C PRO A 155 15.63 -8.69 1.40
N GLY A 156 14.42 -9.23 1.24
CA GLY A 156 14.14 -10.67 1.28
C GLY A 156 13.56 -11.19 2.61
N GLY A 157 13.60 -10.40 3.69
CA GLY A 157 13.07 -10.77 5.01
C GLY A 157 11.55 -10.80 5.12
N GLY A 158 10.82 -10.32 4.10
CA GLY A 158 9.35 -10.36 4.04
C GLY A 158 8.77 -11.65 3.47
N ARG A 159 9.60 -12.65 3.14
CA ARG A 159 9.18 -13.95 2.60
C ARG A 159 9.33 -15.00 3.72
N PRO A 160 8.30 -15.79 4.05
CA PRO A 160 8.51 -16.95 4.90
C PRO A 160 9.54 -17.88 4.24
N ALA A 161 10.40 -18.48 5.07
CA ALA A 161 11.44 -19.40 4.64
C ALA A 161 10.86 -20.61 3.90
#